data_AF-E8QZL3-F1
#
_entry.id   AF-E8QZL3-F1
#
_cell.length_a   1.000
_cell.length_b   1.000
_cell.length_c   1.000
_cell.angle_alpha   90.00
_cell.angle_beta   90.00
_cell.angle_gamma   90.00
#
_symmetry.space_group_name_H-M   'P 1'
#
loop_
_entity.id
_entity.type
_entity.pdbx_description
1 polymer ?
#
loop_
_entity_poly.entity_id
_entity_poly.type
_entity_poly.pdbx_seq_one_letter_code
_entity_poly.pdbx_strand_id
1 'polypeptide(L)'
;MIPQPHHDVLTKPTHVATTPDPDRFFAFEQPGAHEWWYFDAISHDGRDALVIVFYAGLPFDPSFGVAAIRHHRDPSRFPKPDPLDHCAVGLCWYRDGQTAAYALNGFRRPDFSYRTDPFTVAIDANCLERDHEGVYHLSLDTPSKNGDARLKAKLHFTPAASTRPLERNLGAPDHPHHWILAAADCRVEGDLEIVPITHGRPRFRLPAQPDGPSGGPRKLSAAHLAFQGRGYHDHNAGAEEMSRAMTRWRWGRFHFEDRTLIYYQSEPRPGKGDPAALVIECRDGEPIQLDERPVLQLDDRSRTVFGLQHARRLTAPGHGLTWEQTHLVDQGPFYLRWLPIARRLDQDVSAPIIRGISELLDTHHLNRIWFNWMIPYRLKRPASSTPRS
;
A
#
# COMPACT_ATOMS: atom_id res chain seq x y z
N MET A 1 50.90 -35.69 -44.57
CA MET A 1 49.65 -35.05 -44.99
C MET A 1 48.49 -35.86 -44.41
N ILE A 2 48.03 -35.50 -43.22
CA ILE A 2 46.78 -35.95 -42.60
C ILE A 2 46.28 -34.74 -41.78
N PRO A 3 45.09 -34.18 -42.05
CA PRO A 3 44.60 -33.00 -41.33
C PRO A 3 43.94 -33.39 -39.99
N GLN A 4 44.14 -32.55 -38.97
CA GLN A 4 43.46 -32.65 -37.67
C GLN A 4 42.04 -32.06 -37.76
N PRO A 5 41.04 -32.61 -37.04
CA PRO A 5 39.68 -32.11 -37.06
C PRO A 5 39.53 -30.86 -36.18
N HIS A 6 38.83 -29.85 -36.70
CA HIS A 6 38.37 -28.69 -35.96
C HIS A 6 37.31 -29.11 -34.93
N HIS A 7 37.54 -28.81 -33.66
CA HIS A 7 36.49 -28.85 -32.64
C HIS A 7 35.64 -27.59 -32.75
N ASP A 8 34.42 -27.74 -33.27
CA ASP A 8 33.36 -26.74 -33.10
C ASP A 8 33.00 -26.66 -31.62
N VAL A 9 33.34 -25.53 -31.00
CA VAL A 9 32.84 -25.15 -29.69
C VAL A 9 31.39 -24.72 -29.88
N LEU A 10 30.46 -25.65 -29.62
CA LEU A 10 29.04 -25.35 -29.44
C LEU A 10 28.92 -24.33 -28.30
N THR A 11 28.73 -23.06 -28.65
CA THR A 11 28.28 -22.03 -27.73
C THR A 11 26.91 -22.41 -27.22
N LYS A 12 26.82 -22.80 -25.94
CA LYS A 12 25.55 -22.95 -25.24
C LYS A 12 24.80 -21.61 -25.31
N PRO A 13 23.50 -21.59 -25.66
CA PRO A 13 22.70 -20.38 -25.56
C PRO A 13 22.63 -19.96 -24.10
N THR A 14 23.12 -18.75 -23.81
CA THR A 14 22.86 -18.04 -22.56
C THR A 14 21.35 -17.85 -22.44
N HIS A 15 20.70 -18.63 -21.57
CA HIS A 15 19.35 -18.33 -21.13
C HIS A 15 19.37 -16.96 -20.43
N VAL A 16 18.98 -15.92 -21.15
CA VAL A 16 18.58 -14.66 -20.52
C VAL A 16 17.26 -14.97 -19.82
N ALA A 17 17.31 -15.23 -18.52
CA ALA A 17 16.10 -15.31 -17.72
C ALA A 17 15.42 -13.94 -17.82
N THR A 18 14.25 -13.89 -18.47
CA THR A 18 13.43 -12.69 -18.51
C THR A 18 13.01 -12.37 -17.08
N THR A 19 13.42 -11.22 -16.56
CA THR A 19 12.93 -10.70 -15.28
C THR A 19 11.40 -10.70 -15.31
N PRO A 20 10.71 -11.30 -14.32
CA PRO A 20 9.26 -11.26 -14.27
C PRO A 20 8.76 -9.81 -14.23
N ASP A 21 7.57 -9.58 -14.80
CA ASP A 21 6.89 -8.29 -14.68
C ASP A 21 6.71 -7.94 -13.18
N PRO A 22 7.14 -6.75 -12.73
CA PRO A 22 6.98 -6.35 -11.32
C PRO A 22 5.51 -6.29 -10.88
N ASP A 23 4.58 -6.09 -11.80
CA ASP A 23 3.15 -5.96 -11.53
C ASP A 23 2.34 -7.21 -11.85
N ARG A 24 3.01 -8.32 -12.20
CA ARG A 24 2.36 -9.60 -12.52
C ARG A 24 1.35 -9.98 -11.44
N PHE A 25 0.18 -10.49 -11.84
CA PHE A 25 -0.78 -11.01 -10.87
C PHE A 25 -0.33 -12.41 -10.39
N PHE A 26 -0.04 -12.56 -9.09
CA PHE A 26 0.39 -13.83 -8.49
C PHE A 26 -0.77 -14.82 -8.36
N ALA A 27 -1.99 -14.32 -8.15
CA ALA A 27 -3.21 -15.13 -8.09
C ALA A 27 -3.15 -16.26 -7.05
N PHE A 28 -2.51 -16.01 -5.90
CA PHE A 28 -2.48 -16.97 -4.81
C PHE A 28 -3.90 -17.31 -4.34
N GLU A 29 -4.26 -18.59 -4.35
CA GLU A 29 -5.60 -19.04 -3.96
C GLU A 29 -5.69 -19.59 -2.52
N GLN A 30 -4.61 -19.49 -1.76
CA GLN A 30 -4.58 -19.97 -0.39
C GLN A 30 -5.59 -19.17 0.46
N PRO A 31 -6.23 -19.80 1.47
CA PRO A 31 -7.17 -19.10 2.34
C PRO A 31 -6.47 -17.97 3.11
N GLY A 32 -6.88 -16.73 2.84
CA GLY A 32 -6.28 -15.52 3.40
C GLY A 32 -5.10 -14.97 2.62
N ALA A 33 -4.79 -15.54 1.44
CA ALA A 33 -3.86 -14.92 0.50
C ALA A 33 -4.31 -13.51 0.15
N HIS A 34 -3.32 -12.65 -0.07
CA HIS A 34 -3.53 -11.22 -0.29
C HIS A 34 -2.55 -10.72 -1.33
N GLU A 35 -2.97 -9.73 -2.10
CA GLU A 35 -2.15 -9.10 -3.10
C GLU A 35 -2.61 -7.65 -3.29
N TRP A 36 -1.67 -6.72 -3.43
CA TRP A 36 -2.02 -5.31 -3.62
C TRP A 36 -0.97 -4.50 -4.38
N TRP A 37 -1.45 -3.64 -5.29
CA TRP A 37 -0.68 -2.61 -5.96
C TRP A 37 -0.88 -1.29 -5.22
N TYR A 38 0.18 -0.77 -4.63
CA TYR A 38 0.20 0.43 -3.79
C TYR A 38 0.82 1.59 -4.52
N PHE A 39 0.17 2.75 -4.47
CA PHE A 39 0.68 4.01 -4.99
C PHE A 39 0.56 5.07 -3.91
N ASP A 40 1.61 5.89 -3.77
CA ASP A 40 1.53 7.10 -2.96
C ASP A 40 2.15 8.29 -3.69
N ALA A 41 1.75 9.50 -3.30
CA ALA A 41 2.35 10.72 -3.82
C ALA A 41 2.28 11.86 -2.80
N ILE A 42 3.24 12.78 -2.87
CA ILE A 42 3.24 14.04 -2.12
C ILE A 42 3.37 15.17 -3.15
N SER A 43 2.53 16.20 -3.04
CA SER A 43 2.58 17.37 -3.92
C SER A 43 3.90 18.14 -3.77
N HIS A 44 4.30 18.89 -4.80
CA HIS A 44 5.55 19.65 -4.77
C HIS A 44 5.60 20.70 -3.64
N ASP A 45 4.46 21.28 -3.28
CA ASP A 45 4.35 22.20 -2.13
C ASP A 45 4.28 21.49 -0.77
N GLY A 46 4.19 20.16 -0.78
CA GLY A 46 4.11 19.32 0.41
C GLY A 46 2.81 19.43 1.21
N ARG A 47 1.78 20.07 0.64
CA ARG A 47 0.49 20.28 1.30
C ARG A 47 -0.45 19.11 1.13
N ASP A 48 -0.40 18.43 -0.02
CA ASP A 48 -1.26 17.32 -0.37
C ASP A 48 -0.48 16.01 -0.42
N ALA A 49 -1.06 14.95 0.13
CA ALA A 49 -0.54 13.60 0.02
C ALA A 49 -1.66 12.60 -0.31
N LEU A 50 -1.33 11.59 -1.10
CA LEU A 50 -2.26 10.58 -1.60
C LEU A 50 -1.74 9.19 -1.28
N VAL A 51 -2.66 8.28 -0.97
CA VAL A 51 -2.40 6.84 -1.00
C VAL A 51 -3.55 6.14 -1.72
N ILE A 52 -3.22 5.36 -2.75
CA ILE A 52 -4.15 4.62 -3.58
C ILE A 52 -3.72 3.16 -3.60
N VAL A 53 -4.66 2.24 -3.38
CA VAL A 53 -4.33 0.81 -3.35
C VAL A 53 -5.42 0.00 -4.04
N PHE A 54 -5.01 -0.89 -4.94
CA PHE A 54 -5.87 -1.91 -5.54
C PHE A 54 -5.54 -3.25 -4.88
N TYR A 55 -6.56 -3.92 -4.33
CA TYR A 55 -6.39 -5.18 -3.60
C TYR A 55 -7.04 -6.34 -4.37
N ALA A 56 -6.27 -7.39 -4.62
CA ALA A 56 -6.74 -8.72 -5.00
C ALA A 56 -6.76 -9.62 -3.74
N GLY A 57 -7.72 -9.34 -2.85
CA GLY A 57 -7.77 -9.91 -1.50
C GLY A 57 -7.26 -8.93 -0.46
N LEU A 58 -8.17 -8.14 0.12
CA LEU A 58 -7.87 -7.16 1.15
C LEU A 58 -7.49 -7.88 2.46
N PRO A 59 -6.21 -7.83 2.91
CA PRO A 59 -5.79 -8.50 4.15
C PRO A 59 -6.45 -7.92 5.41
N PHE A 60 -7.04 -6.72 5.28
CA PHE A 60 -7.69 -6.00 6.37
C PHE A 60 -9.22 -6.19 6.41
N ASP A 61 -9.80 -7.06 5.57
CA ASP A 61 -11.21 -7.47 5.67
C ASP A 61 -11.36 -8.56 6.75
N PRO A 62 -12.00 -8.30 7.89
CA PRO A 62 -12.18 -9.29 8.96
C PRO A 62 -13.05 -10.45 8.53
N SER A 63 -14.01 -10.21 7.64
CA SER A 63 -14.84 -11.32 7.16
C SER A 63 -14.01 -12.31 6.35
N PHE A 64 -13.02 -11.81 5.61
CA PHE A 64 -12.05 -12.63 4.91
C PHE A 64 -11.11 -13.34 5.88
N GLY A 65 -10.47 -12.60 6.80
CA GLY A 65 -9.56 -13.15 7.80
C GLY A 65 -10.20 -14.20 8.69
N VAL A 66 -11.43 -13.94 9.20
CA VAL A 66 -12.20 -14.90 10.00
C VAL A 66 -12.60 -16.13 9.17
N ALA A 67 -13.00 -15.96 7.91
CA ALA A 67 -13.31 -17.09 7.04
C ALA A 67 -12.07 -17.95 6.78
N ALA A 68 -10.91 -17.33 6.53
CA ALA A 68 -9.65 -18.03 6.33
C ALA A 68 -9.25 -18.81 7.59
N ILE A 69 -9.26 -18.17 8.76
CA ILE A 69 -8.94 -18.83 10.05
C ILE A 69 -9.89 -20.01 10.32
N ARG A 70 -11.19 -19.85 10.07
CA ARG A 70 -12.17 -20.94 10.24
C ARG A 70 -11.92 -22.10 9.30
N HIS A 71 -11.68 -21.81 8.01
CA HIS A 71 -11.34 -22.83 7.02
C HIS A 71 -10.08 -23.61 7.43
N HIS A 72 -9.02 -22.91 7.83
CA HIS A 72 -7.79 -23.55 8.28
C HIS A 72 -7.95 -24.41 9.53
N ARG A 73 -8.92 -24.09 10.40
CA ARG A 73 -9.22 -24.89 11.59
C ARG A 73 -10.03 -26.15 11.27
N ASP A 74 -10.98 -26.06 10.35
CA ASP A 74 -11.84 -27.18 9.95
C ASP A 74 -12.31 -27.01 8.49
N PRO A 75 -11.50 -27.49 7.52
CA PRO A 75 -11.83 -27.38 6.10
C PRO A 75 -13.08 -28.17 5.69
N SER A 76 -13.49 -29.17 6.49
CA SER A 76 -14.68 -29.99 6.22
C SER A 76 -15.98 -29.23 6.48
N ARG A 77 -15.94 -28.25 7.38
CA ARG A 77 -17.10 -27.47 7.81
C ARG A 77 -17.16 -26.08 7.18
N PHE A 78 -16.01 -25.46 6.95
CA PHE A 78 -15.95 -24.08 6.47
C PHE A 78 -15.34 -24.06 5.06
N PRO A 79 -16.03 -23.51 4.05
CA PRO A 79 -15.52 -23.46 2.69
C PRO A 79 -14.27 -22.58 2.58
N LYS A 80 -13.40 -22.86 1.61
CA LYS A 80 -12.24 -22.02 1.28
C LYS A 80 -12.75 -20.65 0.82
N PRO A 81 -12.47 -19.54 1.53
CA PRO A 81 -12.79 -18.21 1.02
C PRO A 81 -11.93 -17.90 -0.20
N ASP A 82 -12.55 -17.32 -1.21
CA ASP A 82 -11.87 -16.83 -2.40
C ASP A 82 -11.30 -15.43 -2.14
N PRO A 83 -9.98 -15.19 -2.31
CA PRO A 83 -9.40 -13.85 -2.15
C PRO A 83 -10.08 -12.77 -3.00
N LEU A 84 -10.50 -13.08 -4.23
CA LEU A 84 -11.11 -12.10 -5.12
C LEU A 84 -12.55 -11.75 -4.74
N ASP A 85 -13.22 -12.56 -3.92
CA ASP A 85 -14.48 -12.15 -3.26
C ASP A 85 -14.27 -11.08 -2.17
N HIS A 86 -13.02 -10.71 -1.92
CA HIS A 86 -12.60 -9.68 -0.99
C HIS A 86 -11.63 -8.68 -1.65
N CYS A 87 -11.71 -8.52 -2.98
CA CYS A 87 -11.00 -7.45 -3.67
C CYS A 87 -11.51 -6.07 -3.22
N ALA A 88 -10.67 -5.03 -3.31
CA ALA A 88 -10.99 -3.71 -2.81
C ALA A 88 -10.19 -2.60 -3.50
N VAL A 89 -10.70 -1.37 -3.39
CA VAL A 89 -9.97 -0.15 -3.78
C VAL A 89 -9.94 0.82 -2.60
N GLY A 90 -8.75 1.30 -2.28
CA GLY A 90 -8.50 2.35 -1.30
C GLY A 90 -8.07 3.65 -1.97
N LEU A 91 -8.60 4.78 -1.49
CA LEU A 91 -8.15 6.14 -1.81
C LEU A 91 -8.17 6.98 -0.53
N CYS A 92 -6.99 7.45 -0.13
CA CYS A 92 -6.83 8.42 0.94
C CYS A 92 -6.24 9.70 0.38
N TRP A 93 -6.86 10.84 0.67
CA TRP A 93 -6.33 12.16 0.37
C TRP A 93 -6.14 12.94 1.67
N TYR A 94 -4.91 13.37 1.90
CA TYR A 94 -4.49 14.18 3.02
C TYR A 94 -4.14 15.59 2.56
N ARG A 95 -4.53 16.59 3.35
CA ARG A 95 -4.16 17.99 3.13
C ARG A 95 -3.73 18.63 4.44
N ASP A 96 -2.59 19.32 4.42
CA ASP A 96 -2.03 20.04 5.56
C ASP A 96 -1.94 19.17 6.84
N GLY A 97 -1.56 17.90 6.67
CA GLY A 97 -1.43 16.94 7.78
C GLY A 97 -2.75 16.38 8.33
N GLN A 98 -3.87 16.57 7.63
CA GLN A 98 -5.19 16.06 8.02
C GLN A 98 -5.83 15.22 6.90
N THR A 99 -6.74 14.32 7.24
CA THR A 99 -7.55 13.60 6.23
C THR A 99 -8.54 14.54 5.57
N ALA A 100 -8.36 14.81 4.29
CA ALA A 100 -9.30 15.56 3.46
C ALA A 100 -10.40 14.66 2.90
N ALA A 101 -10.04 13.46 2.41
CA ALA A 101 -10.99 12.46 1.96
C ALA A 101 -10.47 11.04 2.22
N TYR A 102 -11.40 10.09 2.40
CA TYR A 102 -11.09 8.68 2.63
C TYR A 102 -12.12 7.80 1.94
N ALA A 103 -11.67 6.74 1.31
CA ALA A 103 -12.48 5.65 0.78
C ALA A 103 -11.71 4.34 0.90
N LEU A 104 -12.39 3.30 1.37
CA LEU A 104 -11.95 1.92 1.27
C LEU A 104 -13.21 1.09 0.94
N ASN A 105 -13.28 0.62 -0.30
CA ASN A 105 -14.47 -0.03 -0.84
C ASN A 105 -14.12 -1.45 -1.29
N GLY A 106 -14.80 -2.43 -0.73
CA GLY A 106 -14.68 -3.85 -1.07
C GLY A 106 -15.73 -4.29 -2.07
N PHE A 107 -15.32 -5.19 -2.95
CA PHE A 107 -16.06 -5.70 -4.10
C PHE A 107 -16.01 -7.24 -4.10
N ARG A 108 -16.56 -7.87 -5.13
CA ARG A 108 -16.60 -9.33 -5.27
C ARG A 108 -15.86 -9.79 -6.52
N ARG A 109 -15.64 -11.10 -6.66
CA ARG A 109 -14.92 -11.67 -7.80
C ARG A 109 -15.41 -11.16 -9.17
N PRO A 110 -16.72 -11.04 -9.47
CA PRO A 110 -17.18 -10.54 -10.76
C PRO A 110 -16.79 -9.09 -11.07
N ASP A 111 -16.44 -8.31 -10.06
CA ASP A 111 -16.03 -6.91 -10.21
C ASP A 111 -14.53 -6.78 -10.52
N PHE A 112 -13.74 -7.85 -10.33
CA PHE A 112 -12.29 -7.86 -10.55
C PHE A 112 -11.93 -8.41 -11.93
N SER A 113 -11.06 -7.71 -12.64
CA SER A 113 -10.44 -8.21 -13.87
C SER A 113 -8.97 -7.84 -13.94
N TYR A 114 -8.20 -8.69 -14.63
CA TYR A 114 -6.77 -8.55 -14.84
C TYR A 114 -6.43 -8.82 -16.31
N ARG A 115 -5.48 -8.06 -16.86
CA ARG A 115 -4.90 -8.26 -18.19
C ARG A 115 -3.38 -8.04 -18.11
N THR A 116 -2.63 -8.82 -18.87
CA THR A 116 -1.16 -8.73 -18.92
C THR A 116 -0.65 -7.71 -19.92
N ASP A 117 -1.39 -7.44 -21.01
CA ASP A 117 -0.94 -6.57 -22.10
C ASP A 117 -2.08 -5.73 -22.72
N PRO A 118 -2.05 -4.39 -22.57
CA PRO A 118 -1.25 -3.69 -21.57
C PRO A 118 -1.60 -4.21 -20.16
N PHE A 119 -0.67 -4.09 -19.21
CA PHE A 119 -0.94 -4.49 -17.82
C PHE A 119 -2.13 -3.69 -17.30
N THR A 120 -3.14 -4.37 -16.78
CA THR A 120 -4.35 -3.70 -16.28
C THR A 120 -4.96 -4.49 -15.13
N VAL A 121 -5.31 -3.79 -14.05
CA VAL A 121 -6.16 -4.26 -12.96
C VAL A 121 -7.37 -3.34 -12.89
N ALA A 122 -8.56 -3.90 -13.06
CA ALA A 122 -9.81 -3.15 -12.90
C ALA A 122 -10.69 -3.77 -11.82
N ILE A 123 -11.25 -2.92 -10.96
CA ILE A 123 -12.17 -3.27 -9.89
C ILE A 123 -13.37 -2.33 -9.96
N ASP A 124 -14.50 -2.85 -10.43
CA ASP A 124 -15.70 -2.07 -10.72
C ASP A 124 -15.36 -0.87 -11.64
N ALA A 125 -15.70 0.37 -11.26
CA ALA A 125 -15.39 1.56 -12.06
C ALA A 125 -13.94 2.08 -11.92
N ASN A 126 -13.07 1.37 -11.21
CA ASN A 126 -11.70 1.81 -10.91
C ASN A 126 -10.70 0.99 -11.73
N CYS A 127 -9.67 1.65 -12.25
CA CYS A 127 -8.70 1.05 -13.15
C CYS A 127 -7.28 1.51 -12.81
N LEU A 128 -6.37 0.57 -12.80
CA LEU A 128 -4.92 0.74 -12.84
C LEU A 128 -4.45 0.14 -14.18
N GLU A 129 -3.85 0.94 -15.04
CA GLU A 129 -3.24 0.47 -16.30
C GLU A 129 -1.79 0.94 -16.35
N ARG A 130 -0.88 0.12 -16.90
CA ARG A 130 0.48 0.54 -17.25
C ARG A 130 0.63 0.43 -18.76
N ASP A 131 0.89 1.55 -19.42
CA ASP A 131 1.06 1.58 -20.87
C ASP A 131 2.41 0.99 -21.31
N HIS A 132 2.62 0.92 -22.63
CA HIS A 132 3.85 0.37 -23.19
C HIS A 132 5.09 1.26 -22.98
N GLU A 133 4.91 2.51 -22.58
CA GLU A 133 5.99 3.42 -22.19
C GLU A 133 6.36 3.28 -20.69
N GLY A 134 5.57 2.49 -19.95
CA GLY A 134 5.77 2.24 -18.52
C GLY A 134 5.07 3.26 -17.61
N VAL A 135 4.24 4.15 -18.15
CA VAL A 135 3.47 5.12 -17.37
C VAL A 135 2.24 4.44 -16.78
N TYR A 136 1.99 4.65 -15.50
CA TYR A 136 0.79 4.14 -14.84
C TYR A 136 -0.33 5.18 -14.90
N HIS A 137 -1.50 4.74 -15.36
CA HIS A 137 -2.74 5.51 -15.46
C HIS A 137 -3.73 4.97 -14.44
N LEU A 138 -4.01 5.75 -13.40
CA LEU A 138 -4.95 5.41 -12.33
C LEU A 138 -6.23 6.22 -12.52
N SER A 139 -7.36 5.54 -12.69
CA SER A 139 -8.69 6.15 -12.75
C SER A 139 -9.56 5.58 -11.64
N LEU A 140 -10.09 6.43 -10.76
CA LEU A 140 -10.96 6.04 -9.66
C LEU A 140 -12.28 6.80 -9.70
N ASP A 141 -13.38 6.09 -9.48
CA ASP A 141 -14.71 6.65 -9.18
C ASP A 141 -15.32 5.81 -8.06
N THR A 142 -15.22 6.32 -6.83
CA THR A 142 -15.48 5.51 -5.64
C THR A 142 -16.27 6.30 -4.59
N PRO A 143 -17.17 5.68 -3.81
CA PRO A 143 -17.88 6.41 -2.76
C PRO A 143 -16.94 6.76 -1.62
N SER A 144 -17.15 7.93 -1.02
CA SER A 144 -16.48 8.32 0.23
C SER A 144 -16.83 7.36 1.37
N LYS A 145 -16.00 7.39 2.42
CA LYS A 145 -16.22 6.69 3.70
C LYS A 145 -17.64 6.85 4.23
N ASN A 146 -18.21 8.06 4.16
CA ASN A 146 -19.56 8.32 4.65
C ASN A 146 -20.63 8.13 3.56
N GLY A 147 -20.24 8.08 2.28
CA GLY A 147 -21.16 7.87 1.15
C GLY A 147 -21.96 9.13 0.84
N ASP A 148 -21.51 10.25 1.37
CA ASP A 148 -22.01 11.60 1.16
C ASP A 148 -21.31 12.31 0.01
N ALA A 149 -20.31 11.68 -0.61
CA ALA A 149 -19.61 12.16 -1.79
C ALA A 149 -19.11 11.00 -2.66
N ARG A 150 -18.86 11.29 -3.93
CA ARG A 150 -18.01 10.49 -4.82
C ARG A 150 -16.61 11.11 -4.80
N LEU A 151 -15.60 10.27 -4.69
CA LEU A 151 -14.21 10.65 -4.85
C LEU A 151 -13.77 10.19 -6.24
N LYS A 152 -13.26 11.11 -7.04
CA LYS A 152 -12.72 10.81 -8.36
C LYS A 152 -11.25 11.17 -8.41
N ALA A 153 -10.47 10.34 -9.10
CA ALA A 153 -9.07 10.59 -9.35
C ALA A 153 -8.71 10.14 -10.76
N LYS A 154 -7.94 10.95 -11.48
CA LYS A 154 -7.25 10.57 -12.71
C LYS A 154 -5.80 10.98 -12.56
N LEU A 155 -4.91 10.03 -12.34
CA LEU A 155 -3.51 10.30 -12.01
C LEU A 155 -2.58 9.50 -12.90
N HIS A 156 -1.51 10.14 -13.33
CA HIS A 156 -0.48 9.59 -14.17
C HIS A 156 0.81 9.54 -13.37
N PHE A 157 1.36 8.35 -13.18
CA PHE A 157 2.66 8.15 -12.54
C PHE A 157 3.66 7.78 -13.63
N THR A 158 4.53 8.72 -13.97
CA THR A 158 5.65 8.49 -14.90
C THR A 158 6.88 8.08 -14.10
N PRO A 159 7.32 6.81 -14.14
CA PRO A 159 8.53 6.39 -13.44
C PRO A 159 9.76 7.15 -13.92
N ALA A 160 10.73 7.33 -13.03
CA ALA A 160 12.03 7.89 -13.37
C ALA A 160 12.75 7.02 -14.42
N ALA A 161 13.58 7.64 -15.27
CA ALA A 161 14.13 6.98 -16.47
C ALA A 161 15.01 5.76 -16.13
N SER A 162 15.72 5.82 -15.01
CA SER A 162 16.59 4.74 -14.54
C SER A 162 15.88 3.72 -13.66
N THR A 163 14.54 3.75 -13.57
CA THR A 163 13.76 2.83 -12.73
C THR A 163 14.16 1.37 -12.97
N ARG A 164 14.48 0.66 -11.87
CA ARG A 164 14.75 -0.78 -11.87
C ARG A 164 13.95 -1.44 -10.76
N PRO A 165 13.03 -2.36 -11.08
CA PRO A 165 12.29 -3.05 -10.04
C PRO A 165 13.20 -3.91 -9.17
N LEU A 166 12.87 -3.98 -7.88
CA LEU A 166 13.56 -4.82 -6.89
C LEU A 166 12.55 -5.70 -6.16
N GLU A 167 12.71 -7.01 -6.30
CA GLU A 167 11.86 -7.99 -5.62
C GLU A 167 12.58 -8.64 -4.42
N ARG A 168 11.85 -8.80 -3.32
CA ARG A 168 12.26 -9.57 -2.14
C ARG A 168 11.14 -10.48 -1.69
N ASN A 169 11.43 -11.75 -1.48
CA ASN A 169 10.56 -12.63 -0.71
C ASN A 169 10.93 -12.51 0.76
N LEU A 170 10.03 -11.98 1.56
CA LEU A 170 10.16 -11.73 3.00
C LEU A 170 9.41 -12.79 3.85
N GLY A 171 8.86 -13.82 3.19
CA GLY A 171 8.23 -14.98 3.82
C GLY A 171 9.11 -16.23 3.78
N ALA A 172 8.57 -17.34 4.25
CA ALA A 172 9.19 -18.65 4.11
C ALA A 172 8.92 -19.26 2.71
N PRO A 173 9.71 -20.24 2.24
CA PRO A 173 9.52 -20.86 0.92
C PRO A 173 8.11 -21.45 0.66
N ASP A 174 7.48 -21.99 1.71
CA ASP A 174 6.13 -22.56 1.71
C ASP A 174 5.02 -21.52 1.95
N HIS A 175 5.40 -20.34 2.44
CA HIS A 175 4.52 -19.22 2.75
C HIS A 175 5.13 -17.91 2.23
N PRO A 176 5.26 -17.77 0.89
CA PRO A 176 5.93 -16.62 0.31
C PRO A 176 5.19 -15.33 0.64
N HIS A 177 5.96 -14.26 0.81
CA HIS A 177 5.49 -12.89 0.91
C HIS A 177 6.41 -12.01 0.08
N HIS A 178 6.03 -11.78 -1.17
CA HIS A 178 6.76 -10.96 -2.11
C HIS A 178 6.45 -9.49 -1.85
N TRP A 179 7.51 -8.70 -1.67
CA TRP A 179 7.49 -7.25 -1.76
C TRP A 179 8.33 -6.84 -2.97
N ILE A 180 7.72 -6.09 -3.88
CA ILE A 180 8.32 -5.67 -5.15
C ILE A 180 8.28 -4.15 -5.19
N LEU A 181 9.44 -3.52 -5.06
CA LEU A 181 9.63 -2.12 -5.38
C LEU A 181 9.54 -1.95 -6.90
N ALA A 182 8.38 -1.56 -7.41
CA ALA A 182 8.12 -1.45 -8.84
C ALA A 182 8.65 -0.12 -9.41
N ALA A 183 8.39 1.00 -8.72
CA ALA A 183 8.95 2.30 -9.07
C ALA A 183 9.19 3.15 -7.80
N ALA A 184 10.46 3.34 -7.44
CA ALA A 184 10.84 4.11 -6.25
C ALA A 184 10.60 5.63 -6.39
N ASP A 185 10.47 6.10 -7.63
CA ASP A 185 10.39 7.51 -7.95
C ASP A 185 9.57 7.73 -9.22
N CYS A 186 8.49 8.49 -9.11
CA CYS A 186 7.62 8.84 -10.22
C CYS A 186 7.35 10.36 -10.21
N ARG A 187 7.28 10.97 -11.39
CA ARG A 187 6.56 12.24 -11.55
C ARG A 187 5.06 11.93 -11.57
N VAL A 188 4.28 12.67 -10.78
CA VAL A 188 2.84 12.46 -10.65
C VAL A 188 2.08 13.70 -11.04
N GLU A 189 1.15 13.53 -11.98
CA GLU A 189 0.28 14.60 -12.49
C GLU A 189 -1.16 14.09 -12.60
N GLY A 190 -2.15 14.98 -12.49
CA GLY A 190 -3.54 14.65 -12.78
C GLY A 190 -4.54 15.43 -11.93
N ASP A 191 -5.76 14.91 -11.83
CA ASP A 191 -6.88 15.60 -11.18
C ASP A 191 -7.52 14.76 -10.07
N LEU A 192 -7.90 15.44 -9.00
CA LEU A 192 -8.65 14.90 -7.88
C LEU A 192 -9.92 15.71 -7.65
N GLU A 193 -11.02 15.01 -7.46
CA GLU A 193 -12.32 15.63 -7.21
C GLU A 193 -13.04 14.99 -6.03
N ILE A 194 -13.63 15.84 -5.20
CA ILE A 194 -14.69 15.47 -4.27
C ILE A 194 -15.99 16.02 -4.83
N VAL A 195 -16.91 15.12 -5.18
CA VAL A 195 -18.24 15.46 -5.71
C VAL A 195 -19.29 15.11 -4.65
N PRO A 196 -19.81 16.08 -3.87
CA PRO A 196 -20.80 15.82 -2.84
C PRO A 196 -22.11 15.28 -3.44
N ILE A 197 -22.67 14.25 -2.82
CA ILE A 197 -23.98 13.71 -3.20
C ILE A 197 -25.05 14.50 -2.44
N THR A 198 -25.80 15.32 -3.17
CA THR A 198 -26.95 16.05 -2.62
C THR A 198 -28.14 15.11 -2.46
N HIS A 199 -28.26 14.48 -1.29
CA HIS A 199 -29.51 13.82 -0.93
C HIS A 199 -30.55 14.89 -0.58
N GLY A 200 -31.74 14.83 -1.20
CA GLY A 200 -32.93 15.52 -0.67
C GLY A 200 -33.09 15.18 0.81
N ARG A 201 -33.35 16.20 1.65
CA ARG A 201 -33.34 16.08 3.12
C ARG A 201 -34.08 14.81 3.61
N PRO A 202 -33.44 13.93 4.41
CA PRO A 202 -34.19 12.92 5.17
C PRO A 202 -35.05 13.60 6.23
N ARG A 203 -36.31 13.16 6.39
CA ARG A 203 -37.26 13.67 7.40
C ARG A 203 -36.96 13.23 8.84
N PHE A 204 -35.86 12.53 9.10
CA PHE A 204 -35.49 12.06 10.43
C PHE A 204 -34.01 12.32 10.72
N ARG A 205 -33.73 13.13 11.76
CA ARG A 205 -32.40 13.21 12.38
C ARG A 205 -32.24 12.04 13.32
N LEU A 206 -31.26 11.17 13.07
CA LEU A 206 -30.72 10.33 14.13
C LEU A 206 -29.96 11.23 15.14
N PRO A 207 -29.96 10.90 16.43
CA PRO A 207 -29.30 11.70 17.45
C PRO A 207 -27.79 11.80 17.18
N ALA A 208 -27.23 12.97 17.44
CA ALA A 208 -25.81 13.25 17.30
C ALA A 208 -24.99 12.26 18.13
N GLN A 209 -24.06 11.57 17.46
CA GLN A 209 -23.15 10.60 18.06
C GLN A 209 -21.91 11.34 18.61
N PRO A 210 -21.40 11.00 19.81
CA PRO A 210 -20.29 11.72 20.43
C PRO A 210 -18.98 11.57 19.64
N ASP A 211 -18.23 12.66 19.58
CA ASP A 211 -16.96 12.78 18.87
C ASP A 211 -15.91 11.81 19.42
N GLY A 212 -15.47 10.88 18.58
CA GLY A 212 -14.19 10.20 18.77
C GLY A 212 -13.02 11.16 18.44
N PRO A 213 -11.77 10.86 18.84
CA PRO A 213 -10.62 11.75 18.69
C PRO A 213 -10.11 11.93 17.24
N SER A 214 -10.93 11.61 16.25
CA SER A 214 -10.80 12.03 14.87
C SER A 214 -12.08 12.78 14.52
N GLY A 215 -11.97 14.10 14.31
CA GLY A 215 -13.09 15.04 14.18
C GLY A 215 -14.33 14.47 13.48
N GLY A 216 -15.49 14.76 14.07
CA GLY A 216 -16.80 14.28 13.62
C GLY A 216 -17.12 14.54 12.14
N PRO A 217 -18.28 14.08 11.66
CA PRO A 217 -18.60 14.04 10.23
C PRO A 217 -18.72 15.44 9.63
N ARG A 218 -17.60 15.97 9.14
CA ARG A 218 -17.60 17.14 8.29
C ARG A 218 -18.06 16.65 6.92
N LYS A 219 -19.22 17.16 6.45
CA LYS A 219 -19.62 16.98 5.05
C LYS A 219 -18.45 17.40 4.19
N LEU A 220 -18.03 16.52 3.29
CA LEU A 220 -17.00 16.85 2.32
C LEU A 220 -17.54 17.98 1.44
N SER A 221 -16.82 19.10 1.40
CA SER A 221 -17.10 20.17 0.45
C SER A 221 -16.62 19.77 -0.93
N ALA A 222 -17.28 20.27 -1.97
CA ALA A 222 -16.77 20.13 -3.32
C ALA A 222 -15.35 20.66 -3.37
N ALA A 223 -14.46 19.88 -3.97
CA ALA A 223 -13.05 20.23 -4.14
C ALA A 223 -12.58 19.68 -5.47
N HIS A 224 -11.77 20.46 -6.17
CA HIS A 224 -11.01 20.04 -7.34
C HIS A 224 -9.56 20.42 -7.10
N LEU A 225 -8.63 19.50 -7.35
CA LEU A 225 -7.19 19.75 -7.27
C LEU A 225 -6.52 19.17 -8.51
N ALA A 226 -5.85 20.04 -9.27
CA ALA A 226 -4.81 19.61 -10.21
C ALA A 226 -3.56 19.27 -9.39
N PHE A 227 -3.24 17.99 -9.32
CA PHE A 227 -2.12 17.46 -8.55
C PHE A 227 -0.83 17.47 -9.37
N GLN A 228 0.25 17.94 -8.75
CA GLN A 228 1.61 17.82 -9.27
C GLN A 228 2.54 17.47 -8.11
N GLY A 229 3.28 16.37 -8.23
CA GLY A 229 4.11 15.88 -7.13
C GLY A 229 5.06 14.76 -7.50
N ARG A 230 5.63 14.14 -6.47
CA ARG A 230 6.50 12.96 -6.59
C ARG A 230 5.85 11.76 -5.92
N GLY A 231 5.90 10.62 -6.58
CA GLY A 231 5.22 9.40 -6.18
C GLY A 231 6.11 8.17 -6.10
N TYR A 232 5.52 7.13 -5.56
CA TYR A 232 6.13 5.83 -5.31
C TYR A 232 5.11 4.73 -5.63
N HIS A 233 5.60 3.60 -6.12
CA HIS A 233 4.80 2.42 -6.40
C HIS A 233 5.49 1.14 -5.95
N ASP A 234 4.78 0.31 -5.18
CA ASP A 234 5.15 -1.08 -4.93
C ASP A 234 3.98 -2.04 -5.10
N HIS A 235 4.35 -3.32 -5.16
CA HIS A 235 3.45 -4.44 -5.32
C HIS A 235 3.79 -5.50 -4.27
N ASN A 236 2.77 -5.98 -3.56
CA ASN A 236 2.93 -6.97 -2.50
C ASN A 236 2.02 -8.17 -2.77
N ALA A 237 2.51 -9.38 -2.56
CA ALA A 237 1.73 -10.60 -2.69
C ALA A 237 2.14 -11.64 -1.62
N GLY A 238 1.17 -12.12 -0.84
CA GLY A 238 1.38 -13.11 0.22
C GLY A 238 0.43 -14.28 0.12
N ALA A 239 0.95 -15.50 0.30
CA ALA A 239 0.17 -16.74 0.22
C ALA A 239 -0.47 -17.16 1.56
N GLU A 240 -0.45 -16.32 2.59
CA GLU A 240 -1.00 -16.63 3.91
C GLU A 240 -1.79 -15.46 4.50
N GLU A 241 -2.78 -15.78 5.34
CA GLU A 241 -3.53 -14.79 6.12
C GLU A 241 -2.58 -13.92 6.95
N MET A 242 -2.74 -12.61 6.83
CA MET A 242 -1.80 -11.60 7.37
C MET A 242 -1.51 -11.80 8.87
N SER A 243 -2.54 -12.08 9.68
CA SER A 243 -2.34 -12.30 11.12
C SER A 243 -1.66 -13.61 11.47
N ARG A 244 -1.56 -14.57 10.54
CA ARG A 244 -0.77 -15.79 10.68
C ARG A 244 0.65 -15.64 10.15
N ALA A 245 0.86 -14.80 9.13
CA ALA A 245 2.16 -14.61 8.50
C ALA A 245 3.12 -13.77 9.35
N MET A 246 2.66 -12.63 9.88
CA MET A 246 3.51 -11.66 10.58
C MET A 246 2.86 -11.12 11.85
N THR A 247 3.67 -10.66 12.80
CA THR A 247 3.21 -9.93 13.99
C THR A 247 3.20 -8.43 13.78
N ARG A 248 4.19 -7.92 13.03
CA ARG A 248 4.36 -6.48 12.83
C ARG A 248 5.08 -6.22 11.52
N TRP A 249 4.69 -5.12 10.89
CA TRP A 249 5.33 -4.59 9.71
C TRP A 249 5.46 -3.07 9.84
N ARG A 250 6.66 -2.55 9.54
CA ARG A 250 6.92 -1.11 9.43
C ARG A 250 7.48 -0.84 8.05
N TRP A 251 7.00 0.21 7.44
CA TRP A 251 7.50 0.66 6.15
C TRP A 251 7.48 2.17 6.10
N GLY A 252 8.31 2.75 5.25
CA GLY A 252 8.20 4.15 4.90
C GLY A 252 9.22 4.57 3.88
N ARG A 253 8.98 5.73 3.28
CA ARG A 253 9.83 6.30 2.25
C ARG A 253 9.96 7.81 2.40
N PHE A 254 11.08 8.34 1.91
CA PHE A 254 11.42 9.76 1.90
C PHE A 254 11.94 10.15 0.53
N HIS A 255 11.39 11.22 -0.06
CA HIS A 255 11.94 11.80 -1.30
C HIS A 255 12.82 12.99 -0.94
N PHE A 256 14.12 12.82 -1.17
CA PHE A 256 15.08 13.90 -1.22
C PHE A 256 15.10 14.49 -2.63
N GLU A 257 15.78 15.62 -2.79
CA GLU A 257 16.01 16.22 -4.10
C GLU A 257 16.76 15.27 -5.05
N ASP A 258 17.74 14.53 -4.54
CA ASP A 258 18.67 13.72 -5.33
C ASP A 258 18.41 12.20 -5.27
N ARG A 259 17.53 11.74 -4.35
CA ARG A 259 17.28 10.31 -4.13
C ARG A 259 15.99 10.03 -3.37
N THR A 260 15.55 8.78 -3.44
CA THR A 260 14.52 8.20 -2.56
C THR A 260 15.18 7.28 -1.55
N LEU A 261 14.85 7.42 -0.27
CA LEU A 261 15.17 6.42 0.76
C LEU A 261 13.91 5.65 1.14
N ILE A 262 13.98 4.33 1.18
CA ILE A 262 12.91 3.45 1.64
C ILE A 262 13.44 2.64 2.81
N TYR A 263 12.63 2.43 3.83
CA TYR A 263 12.92 1.46 4.86
C TYR A 263 11.75 0.49 5.01
N TYR A 264 12.08 -0.76 5.35
CA TYR A 264 11.13 -1.84 5.53
C TYR A 264 11.58 -2.68 6.72
N GLN A 265 10.67 -3.05 7.60
CA GLN A 265 10.90 -3.99 8.68
C GLN A 265 9.71 -4.95 8.78
N SER A 266 9.96 -6.25 8.69
CA SER A 266 8.97 -7.30 8.96
C SER A 266 9.40 -8.12 10.16
N GLU A 267 8.44 -8.40 11.03
CA GLU A 267 8.53 -9.35 12.12
C GLU A 267 7.57 -10.51 11.80
N PRO A 268 8.03 -11.59 11.11
CA PRO A 268 7.23 -12.77 10.85
C PRO A 268 6.81 -13.48 12.14
N ARG A 269 5.74 -14.27 12.08
CA ARG A 269 5.42 -15.20 13.17
C ARG A 269 6.48 -16.30 13.25
N PRO A 270 6.67 -16.94 14.43
CA PRO A 270 7.57 -18.08 14.55
C PRO A 270 7.29 -19.15 13.49
N GLY A 271 8.32 -19.52 12.73
CA GLY A 271 8.23 -20.50 11.64
C GLY A 271 7.67 -19.96 10.32
N LYS A 272 7.45 -18.66 10.16
CA LYS A 272 6.91 -18.02 8.94
C LYS A 272 7.93 -17.19 8.16
N GLY A 273 9.20 -17.28 8.54
CA GLY A 273 10.31 -16.54 7.95
C GLY A 273 11.21 -15.95 9.04
N ASP A 274 12.32 -15.36 8.61
CA ASP A 274 13.23 -14.62 9.49
C ASP A 274 12.85 -13.14 9.54
N PRO A 275 13.01 -12.46 10.68
CA PRO A 275 12.88 -11.00 10.73
C PRO A 275 13.76 -10.33 9.67
N ALA A 276 13.15 -9.45 8.89
CA ALA A 276 13.83 -8.73 7.82
C ALA A 276 13.81 -7.23 8.12
N ALA A 277 14.93 -6.57 7.89
CA ALA A 277 15.03 -5.11 7.88
C ALA A 277 15.79 -4.69 6.63
N LEU A 278 15.28 -3.71 5.91
CA LEU A 278 15.87 -3.21 4.68
C LEU A 278 15.92 -1.68 4.76
N VAL A 279 17.02 -1.09 4.32
CA VAL A 279 17.07 0.31 3.87
C VAL A 279 17.59 0.32 2.45
N ILE A 280 16.86 1.00 1.56
CA ILE A 280 17.18 1.11 0.15
C ILE A 280 17.31 2.58 -0.20
N GLU A 281 18.41 2.95 -0.85
CA GLU A 281 18.57 4.27 -1.45
C GLU A 281 18.50 4.12 -2.96
N CYS A 282 17.62 4.90 -3.59
CA CYS A 282 17.41 4.92 -5.02
C CYS A 282 17.73 6.29 -5.60
N ARG A 283 18.45 6.36 -6.71
CA ARG A 283 18.68 7.60 -7.46
C ARG A 283 18.05 7.47 -8.84
N ASP A 284 17.22 8.43 -9.24
CA ASP A 284 16.47 8.38 -10.50
C ASP A 284 15.70 7.05 -10.69
N GLY A 285 15.13 6.53 -9.60
CA GLY A 285 14.39 5.26 -9.60
C GLY A 285 15.25 3.99 -9.57
N GLU A 286 16.57 4.08 -9.74
CA GLU A 286 17.49 2.95 -9.66
C GLU A 286 17.94 2.70 -8.21
N PRO A 287 17.78 1.50 -7.64
CA PRO A 287 18.40 1.15 -6.36
C PRO A 287 19.93 1.20 -6.46
N ILE A 288 20.56 2.16 -5.77
CA ILE A 288 22.02 2.35 -5.76
C ILE A 288 22.68 1.79 -4.49
N GLN A 289 21.90 1.61 -3.43
CA GLN A 289 22.35 0.99 -2.18
C GLN A 289 21.22 0.17 -1.58
N LEU A 290 21.56 -1.02 -1.10
CA LEU A 290 20.68 -1.90 -0.35
C LEU A 290 21.42 -2.36 0.90
N ASP A 291 20.94 -1.93 2.06
CA ASP A 291 21.34 -2.45 3.37
C ASP A 291 20.27 -3.44 3.84
N GLU A 292 20.64 -4.72 3.93
CA GLU A 292 19.74 -5.80 4.39
C GLU A 292 19.83 -6.07 5.89
N ARG A 293 20.65 -5.29 6.62
CA ARG A 293 20.77 -5.36 8.08
C ARG A 293 20.94 -3.97 8.70
N PRO A 294 20.06 -3.01 8.37
CA PRO A 294 20.17 -1.66 8.87
C PRO A 294 19.90 -1.63 10.37
N VAL A 295 20.64 -0.77 11.08
CA VAL A 295 20.32 -0.43 12.47
C VAL A 295 19.24 0.65 12.45
N LEU A 296 18.04 0.31 12.94
CA LEU A 296 16.95 1.26 13.18
C LEU A 296 16.74 1.43 14.69
N GLN A 297 17.01 2.64 15.19
CA GLN A 297 16.77 3.02 16.57
C GLN A 297 15.35 3.57 16.70
N LEU A 298 14.61 3.08 17.71
CA LEU A 298 13.21 3.39 17.95
C LEU A 298 13.08 4.11 19.30
N ASP A 299 12.83 5.42 19.24
CA ASP A 299 12.82 6.30 20.41
C ASP A 299 11.43 6.93 20.64
N ASP A 300 11.25 7.52 21.83
CA ASP A 300 10.03 8.22 22.24
C ASP A 300 8.76 7.37 22.01
N ARG A 301 8.65 6.26 22.76
CA ARG A 301 7.56 5.29 22.60
C ARG A 301 6.25 5.87 23.12
N SER A 302 5.19 5.69 22.35
CA SER A 302 3.83 6.10 22.70
C SER A 302 2.82 4.99 22.39
N ARG A 303 1.56 5.21 22.78
CA ARG A 303 0.43 4.33 22.49
C ARG A 303 -0.73 5.13 21.92
N THR A 304 -1.40 4.56 20.92
CA THR A 304 -2.67 5.13 20.44
C THR A 304 -3.83 4.79 21.38
N VAL A 305 -5.00 5.37 21.12
CA VAL A 305 -6.22 5.12 21.90
C VAL A 305 -6.65 3.65 21.88
N PHE A 306 -6.21 2.87 20.90
CA PHE A 306 -6.46 1.43 20.80
C PHE A 306 -5.37 0.58 21.47
N GLY A 307 -4.40 1.21 22.13
CA GLY A 307 -3.28 0.56 22.80
C GLY A 307 -2.12 0.16 21.88
N LEU A 308 -2.17 0.55 20.61
CA LEU A 308 -1.12 0.21 19.64
C LEU A 308 0.16 0.97 19.96
N GLN A 309 1.24 0.23 20.23
CA GLN A 309 2.54 0.80 20.56
C GLN A 309 3.31 1.23 19.31
N HIS A 310 3.87 2.42 19.33
CA HIS A 310 4.73 2.92 18.26
C HIS A 310 5.85 3.80 18.80
N ALA A 311 6.91 3.98 18.00
CA ALA A 311 7.93 5.00 18.23
C ALA A 311 7.46 6.32 17.61
N ARG A 312 7.78 7.45 18.24
CA ARG A 312 7.54 8.79 17.66
C ARG A 312 8.75 9.31 16.92
N ARG A 313 9.94 8.78 17.23
CA ARG A 313 11.18 9.08 16.51
C ARG A 313 11.87 7.79 16.09
N LEU A 314 12.38 7.79 14.86
CA LEU A 314 13.18 6.72 14.33
C LEU A 314 14.49 7.30 13.80
N THR A 315 15.58 6.55 13.98
CA THR A 315 16.91 6.97 13.51
C THR A 315 17.61 5.80 12.82
N ALA A 316 18.09 6.05 11.60
CA ALA A 316 18.93 5.16 10.81
C ALA A 316 20.36 5.75 10.75
N PRO A 317 21.20 5.55 11.79
CA PRO A 317 22.51 6.21 11.88
C PRO A 317 23.45 5.83 10.73
N GLY A 318 23.40 4.59 10.25
CA GLY A 318 24.19 4.13 9.10
C GLY A 318 23.85 4.85 7.78
N HIS A 319 22.68 5.49 7.73
CA HIS A 319 22.20 6.26 6.58
C HIS A 319 22.10 7.76 6.88
N GLY A 320 22.64 8.20 8.02
CA GLY A 320 22.66 9.61 8.40
C GLY A 320 21.26 10.23 8.52
N LEU A 321 20.22 9.47 8.86
CA LEU A 321 18.83 9.96 8.84
C LEU A 321 18.13 9.79 10.19
N THR A 322 17.37 10.80 10.59
CA THR A 322 16.39 10.71 11.68
C THR A 322 15.06 11.31 11.23
N TRP A 323 13.95 10.76 11.72
CA TRP A 323 12.63 11.29 11.42
C TRP A 323 11.67 11.20 12.59
N GLU A 324 10.77 12.17 12.61
CA GLU A 324 9.69 12.25 13.58
C GLU A 324 8.36 11.92 12.90
N GLN A 325 7.57 11.09 13.57
CA GLN A 325 6.22 10.70 13.16
C GLN A 325 5.23 11.83 13.50
N THR A 326 5.29 12.93 12.75
CA THR A 326 4.65 14.22 13.09
C THR A 326 3.14 14.22 12.89
N HIS A 327 2.66 13.95 11.68
CA HIS A 327 1.23 14.01 11.35
C HIS A 327 0.65 12.60 11.25
N LEU A 328 -0.05 12.13 12.29
CA LEU A 328 -0.79 10.87 12.26
C LEU A 328 -2.08 11.06 11.44
N VAL A 329 -2.09 10.55 10.21
CA VAL A 329 -3.15 10.82 9.22
C VAL A 329 -4.10 9.65 9.03
N ASP A 330 -3.72 8.42 9.39
CA ASP A 330 -4.64 7.29 9.51
C ASP A 330 -4.37 6.51 10.80
N GLN A 331 -5.42 6.28 11.59
CA GLN A 331 -5.33 5.56 12.86
C GLN A 331 -6.44 4.51 13.02
N GLY A 332 -6.07 3.24 12.86
CA GLY A 332 -6.88 2.06 13.18
C GLY A 332 -6.39 1.32 14.43
N PRO A 333 -7.07 0.22 14.81
CA PRO A 333 -6.69 -0.61 15.95
C PRO A 333 -5.43 -1.46 15.69
N PHE A 334 -5.08 -1.70 14.43
CA PHE A 334 -3.93 -2.49 14.00
C PHE A 334 -3.03 -1.74 13.00
N TYR A 335 -3.39 -0.52 12.57
CA TYR A 335 -2.72 0.16 11.47
C TYR A 335 -2.57 1.65 11.75
N LEU A 336 -1.40 2.20 11.48
CA LEU A 336 -1.08 3.63 11.58
C LEU A 336 -0.38 4.10 10.31
N ARG A 337 -0.69 5.33 9.88
CA ARG A 337 0.02 6.05 8.82
C ARG A 337 0.35 7.47 9.24
N TRP A 338 1.57 7.89 8.95
CA TRP A 338 2.05 9.24 9.18
C TRP A 338 2.56 9.91 7.90
N LEU A 339 2.54 11.24 7.92
CA LEU A 339 3.38 12.09 7.06
C LEU A 339 4.58 12.58 7.89
N PRO A 340 5.65 11.77 8.05
CA PRO A 340 6.80 12.14 8.85
C PRO A 340 7.61 13.29 8.25
N ILE A 341 8.39 13.93 9.11
CA ILE A 341 9.44 14.87 8.74
C ILE A 341 10.79 14.26 9.09
N ALA A 342 11.64 14.08 8.08
CA ALA A 342 13.00 13.62 8.22
C ALA A 342 14.02 14.76 8.13
N ARG A 343 15.17 14.55 8.79
CA ARG A 343 16.36 15.41 8.76
C ARG A 343 17.59 14.55 8.66
N ARG A 344 18.61 15.05 7.95
CA ARG A 344 19.93 14.43 7.97
C ARG A 344 20.60 14.70 9.32
N LEU A 345 21.32 13.72 9.85
CA LEU A 345 21.98 13.78 11.15
C LEU A 345 23.17 14.75 11.18
N ASP A 346 23.76 15.02 10.01
CA ASP A 346 24.89 15.95 9.81
C ASP A 346 24.45 17.40 9.53
N GLN A 347 23.16 17.64 9.34
CA GLN A 347 22.61 18.95 9.01
C GLN A 347 21.96 19.61 10.24
N ASP A 348 22.12 20.93 10.30
CA ASP A 348 21.47 21.75 11.33
C ASP A 348 19.94 21.72 11.20
N VAL A 349 19.23 22.05 12.28
CA VAL A 349 17.77 22.06 12.39
C VAL A 349 17.11 23.00 11.37
N SER A 350 17.87 23.99 10.90
CA SER A 350 17.50 24.97 9.87
C SER A 350 17.46 24.40 8.43
N ALA A 351 17.99 23.20 8.20
CA ALA A 351 17.98 22.57 6.88
C ALA A 351 16.55 22.24 6.39
N PRO A 352 16.34 22.18 5.05
CA PRO A 352 15.04 21.81 4.49
C PRO A 352 14.53 20.49 5.04
N ILE A 353 13.26 20.46 5.43
CA ILE A 353 12.61 19.25 5.91
C ILE A 353 12.38 18.29 4.74
N ILE A 354 12.66 17.01 4.97
CA ILE A 354 12.36 15.95 3.99
C ILE A 354 11.04 15.31 4.37
N ARG A 355 10.08 15.32 3.44
CA ARG A 355 8.76 14.73 3.66
C ARG A 355 8.76 13.28 3.23
N GLY A 356 7.96 12.47 3.93
CA GLY A 356 7.80 11.06 3.62
C GLY A 356 6.41 10.56 3.95
N ILE A 357 6.24 9.26 3.74
CA ILE A 357 5.10 8.48 4.22
C ILE A 357 5.66 7.34 5.04
N SER A 358 5.01 7.05 6.17
CA SER A 358 5.40 5.95 7.04
C SER A 358 4.18 5.21 7.54
N GLU A 359 4.30 3.89 7.63
CA GLU A 359 3.23 2.98 8.02
C GLU A 359 3.70 2.00 9.11
N LEU A 360 2.77 1.63 9.98
CA LEU A 360 2.91 0.56 10.96
C LEU A 360 1.66 -0.31 10.93
N LEU A 361 1.86 -1.60 10.72
CA LEU A 361 0.86 -2.64 10.92
C LEU A 361 1.25 -3.50 12.13
N ASP A 362 0.29 -3.81 12.99
CA ASP A 362 0.40 -4.78 14.08
C ASP A 362 -0.80 -5.73 14.06
N THR A 363 -0.54 -6.98 13.73
CA THR A 363 -1.59 -7.94 13.39
C THR A 363 -2.30 -8.55 14.60
N HIS A 364 -1.82 -8.29 15.83
CA HIS A 364 -2.41 -8.86 17.06
C HIS A 364 -3.88 -8.48 17.26
N HIS A 365 -4.30 -7.38 16.66
CA HIS A 365 -5.65 -6.85 16.75
C HIS A 365 -6.49 -7.10 15.49
N LEU A 366 -5.91 -7.66 14.42
CA LEU A 366 -6.54 -7.76 13.11
C LEU A 366 -7.85 -8.55 13.12
N ASN A 367 -7.87 -9.71 13.79
CA ASN A 367 -9.02 -10.61 13.83
C ASN A 367 -9.76 -10.61 15.19
N ARG A 368 -9.53 -9.61 16.05
CA ARG A 368 -10.26 -9.52 17.32
C ARG A 368 -11.68 -9.03 17.08
N ILE A 369 -12.66 -9.83 17.50
CA ILE A 369 -14.10 -9.57 17.34
C ILE A 369 -14.50 -8.17 17.84
N TRP A 370 -13.89 -7.70 18.94
CA TRP A 370 -14.11 -6.37 19.51
C TRP A 370 -13.69 -5.20 18.62
N PHE A 371 -12.95 -5.42 17.53
CA PHE A 371 -12.61 -4.39 16.56
C PHE A 371 -13.39 -4.52 15.25
N ASN A 372 -14.11 -5.64 15.05
CA ASN A 372 -14.94 -5.84 13.87
C ASN A 372 -16.06 -4.79 13.76
N TRP A 373 -16.54 -4.20 14.86
CA TRP A 373 -17.54 -3.12 14.81
C TRP A 373 -17.01 -1.82 14.19
N MET A 374 -15.69 -1.58 14.21
CA MET A 374 -15.08 -0.37 13.64
C MET A 374 -14.79 -0.49 12.14
N ILE A 375 -15.05 -1.65 11.56
CA ILE A 375 -14.67 -1.96 10.18
C ILE A 375 -15.78 -1.63 9.19
N PRO A 376 -17.08 -1.86 9.48
CA PRO A 376 -18.17 -1.22 8.74
C PRO A 376 -18.05 0.31 8.69
N TYR A 377 -17.29 0.92 9.62
CA TYR A 377 -17.02 2.36 9.62
C TYR A 377 -15.92 2.78 8.63
N ARG A 378 -15.05 1.85 8.18
CA ARG A 378 -13.92 2.13 7.29
C ARG A 378 -14.05 1.46 5.92
N LEU A 379 -14.42 0.17 5.90
CA LEU A 379 -14.65 -0.63 4.70
C LEU A 379 -16.14 -0.61 4.32
N LYS A 380 -16.43 -0.17 3.10
CA LYS A 380 -17.77 -0.21 2.50
C LYS A 380 -17.88 -1.28 1.43
N ARG A 381 -19.09 -1.76 1.19
CA ARG A 381 -19.40 -2.64 0.05
C ARG A 381 -20.48 -1.98 -0.80
N PRO A 382 -20.12 -1.16 -1.79
CA PRO A 382 -21.10 -0.53 -2.66
C PRO A 382 -21.84 -1.57 -3.51
N ALA A 383 -22.99 -1.17 -4.07
CA ALA A 383 -23.62 -1.97 -5.11
C ALA A 383 -22.69 -2.00 -6.33
N SER A 384 -22.45 -3.19 -6.88
CA SER A 384 -21.69 -3.35 -8.12
C SER A 384 -22.35 -2.55 -9.24
N SER A 385 -21.55 -1.88 -10.06
CA SER A 385 -22.01 -1.26 -11.31
C SER A 385 -22.25 -2.30 -12.41
N THR A 386 -21.71 -3.51 -12.24
CA THR A 386 -21.93 -4.65 -13.13
C THR A 386 -23.28 -5.30 -12.82
N PRO A 387 -24.20 -5.43 -13.79
CA PRO A 387 -25.46 -6.12 -13.58
C PRO A 387 -25.20 -7.58 -13.20
N ARG A 388 -25.82 -8.06 -12.12
CA ARG A 388 -25.79 -9.49 -11.76
C ARG A 388 -26.57 -10.25 -12.84
N SER A 389 -25.86 -11.09 -13.60
CA SER A 389 -26.44 -12.02 -14.58
C SER A 389 -27.31 -13.08 -13.92
#